data_AF-A0A9W8XGX4-F1
#
_entry.id   AF-A0A9W8XGX4-F1
#
_cell.length_a   1.000
_cell.length_b   1.000
_cell.length_c   1.000
_cell.angle_alpha   90.00
_cell.angle_beta   90.00
_cell.angle_gamma   90.00
#
_symmetry.space_group_name_H-M   'P 1'
#
loop_
_entity.id
_entity.type
_entity.pdbx_description
1 polymer ?
#
loop_
_entity_poly.entity_id
_entity_poly.type
_entity_poly.pdbx_seq_one_letter_code
_entity_poly.pdbx_strand_id
1 'polypeptide(L)'
;MSDFQSLLDASTPLNGQGLPRKKPSISLAAGLMMTSDSPRSYSIPDTPALARPASAGRPWSENLFYAYAQKSDYAQSAPFILTFASALIAEQWWSLVQREYPDSTRPGPQLFILKGDDMQEQIQDNPRFYDLRNSWFYTPSDGATAPIPLQDYRGNPVTAPAPPQEKEERTDTGGFDLKGLEATLEKMTTMITENTNSIRALSVAQSTGLQTMQEINESTSTQIKALADNQAALQAIVDQNASHYIALSNSTFNTQSTMQNVLQSNAKQIESLAEGQKKLVATCTDMMHSVEKVGVAMKEVGSDSASNASVMRETEKSLGTIVNRIQPPPRKLNRRVKGVWYEYDDGSDGTARLSVPMSPRKNVTMLDTPPKSPLSVRST
;
A
#
# COMPACT_ATOMS: atom_id res chain seq x y z
N MET A 1 -41.67 21.78 0.57
CA MET A 1 -41.36 20.33 0.52
C MET A 1 -41.15 19.96 -0.95
N SER A 2 -39.97 20.28 -1.50
CA SER A 2 -39.77 20.34 -2.95
C SER A 2 -38.37 19.92 -3.36
N ASP A 3 -37.86 18.77 -2.86
CA ASP A 3 -36.50 18.30 -3.17
C ASP A 3 -36.42 16.78 -3.46
N PHE A 4 -37.38 16.23 -4.22
CA PHE A 4 -37.29 14.83 -4.68
C PHE A 4 -37.49 14.65 -6.19
N GLN A 5 -37.62 15.74 -6.95
CA GLN A 5 -37.97 15.68 -8.37
C GLN A 5 -36.77 15.78 -9.33
N SER A 6 -35.54 15.95 -8.83
CA SER A 6 -34.33 16.10 -9.64
C SER A 6 -33.49 14.82 -9.83
N LEU A 7 -33.91 13.67 -9.27
CA LEU A 7 -33.13 12.42 -9.33
C LEU A 7 -33.63 11.38 -10.35
N LEU A 8 -34.64 11.71 -11.16
CA LEU A 8 -35.24 10.75 -12.11
C LEU A 8 -35.06 11.12 -13.59
N ASP A 9 -34.31 12.16 -13.92
CA ASP A 9 -34.09 12.53 -15.32
C ASP A 9 -32.60 12.41 -15.71
N ALA A 10 -32.21 11.20 -16.10
CA ALA A 10 -30.93 10.92 -16.74
C ALA A 10 -31.17 9.96 -17.91
N SER A 11 -31.89 10.44 -18.93
CA SER A 11 -32.02 9.78 -20.22
C SER A 11 -31.69 10.74 -21.36
N THR A 12 -30.40 10.94 -21.63
CA THR A 12 -29.92 11.48 -22.92
C THR A 12 -28.64 10.76 -23.34
N PRO A 13 -28.57 10.21 -24.56
CA PRO A 13 -27.40 9.53 -25.08
C PRO A 13 -26.45 10.54 -25.73
N LEU A 14 -25.15 10.47 -25.38
CA LEU A 14 -24.10 11.15 -26.13
C LEU A 14 -23.30 10.12 -26.94
N ASN A 15 -23.52 10.22 -28.24
CA ASN A 15 -22.85 9.50 -29.31
C ASN A 15 -21.53 10.24 -29.63
N GLY A 16 -20.41 9.53 -29.68
CA GLY A 16 -19.11 10.14 -29.99
C GLY A 16 -17.97 9.12 -30.12
N GLN A 17 -17.79 8.65 -31.37
CA GLN A 17 -16.54 8.21 -32.04
C GLN A 17 -15.28 8.06 -31.13
N GLY A 18 -14.59 6.93 -31.02
CA GLY A 18 -14.16 6.00 -32.07
C GLY A 18 -12.63 6.05 -32.19
N LEU A 19 -11.89 5.22 -31.43
CA LEU A 19 -10.46 4.91 -31.66
C LEU A 19 -10.15 3.47 -31.19
N PRO A 20 -9.47 2.63 -32.00
CA PRO A 20 -9.34 1.19 -31.74
C PRO A 20 -8.08 0.86 -30.92
N ARG A 21 -8.22 0.30 -29.71
CA ARG A 21 -7.09 -0.35 -29.02
C ARG A 21 -7.01 -1.83 -29.40
N LYS A 22 -5.95 -2.15 -30.15
CA LYS A 22 -5.58 -3.48 -30.65
C LYS A 22 -4.77 -4.26 -29.60
N LYS A 23 -5.30 -5.43 -29.22
CA LYS A 23 -4.64 -6.72 -28.89
C LYS A 23 -3.70 -6.78 -27.65
N PRO A 24 -3.12 -7.95 -27.30
CA PRO A 24 -3.45 -8.68 -26.07
C PRO A 24 -2.27 -8.72 -25.08
N SER A 25 -2.55 -8.94 -23.80
CA SER A 25 -1.53 -9.23 -22.78
C SER A 25 -0.78 -10.53 -23.16
N ILE A 26 0.49 -10.38 -23.53
CA ILE A 26 1.41 -11.47 -23.85
C ILE A 26 1.87 -12.13 -22.54
N SER A 27 1.78 -13.46 -22.52
CA SER A 27 2.23 -14.33 -21.44
C SER A 27 3.74 -14.22 -21.23
N LEU A 28 4.19 -13.94 -20.00
CA LEU A 28 5.58 -14.09 -19.56
C LEU A 28 5.77 -15.49 -18.98
N ALA A 29 5.79 -16.49 -19.87
CA ALA A 29 6.24 -17.84 -19.57
C ALA A 29 6.85 -18.44 -20.84
N ALA A 30 8.13 -18.16 -21.08
CA ALA A 30 9.07 -18.94 -21.90
C ALA A 30 10.34 -18.09 -22.08
N GLY A 31 11.48 -18.56 -21.56
CA GLY A 31 12.73 -17.85 -21.77
C GLY A 31 13.90 -18.24 -20.87
N LEU A 32 13.91 -19.46 -20.33
CA LEU A 32 15.15 -20.14 -19.97
C LEU A 32 15.95 -20.36 -21.27
N MET A 33 16.75 -19.38 -21.66
CA MET A 33 17.77 -19.55 -22.70
C MET A 33 19.13 -19.15 -22.12
N MET A 34 19.82 -20.20 -21.69
CA MET A 34 21.27 -20.25 -21.55
C MET A 34 21.91 -19.70 -22.82
N THR A 35 22.46 -18.50 -22.75
CA THR A 35 23.45 -18.00 -23.71
C THR A 35 24.71 -17.71 -22.94
N SER A 36 25.61 -18.69 -23.02
CA SER A 36 27.02 -18.56 -22.71
C SER A 36 27.63 -17.59 -23.70
N ASP A 37 27.78 -16.32 -23.33
CA ASP A 37 28.73 -15.44 -23.99
C ASP A 37 29.35 -14.49 -22.97
N SER A 38 30.64 -14.74 -22.76
CA SER A 38 31.58 -13.95 -21.99
C SER A 38 31.80 -12.59 -22.65
N PRO A 39 31.55 -11.45 -21.99
CA PRO A 39 32.00 -10.17 -22.49
C PRO A 39 33.48 -9.99 -22.14
N ARG A 40 34.30 -10.13 -23.18
CA ARG A 40 35.69 -9.69 -23.29
C ARG A 40 35.96 -8.41 -22.50
N SER A 41 37.05 -8.46 -21.74
CA SER A 41 37.86 -7.34 -21.27
C SER A 41 37.79 -6.14 -22.21
N TYR A 42 37.14 -5.06 -21.76
CA TYR A 42 37.37 -3.75 -22.34
C TYR A 42 38.75 -3.29 -21.86
N SER A 43 39.68 -3.28 -22.81
CA SER A 43 40.99 -2.64 -22.71
C SER A 43 40.84 -1.17 -22.30
N ILE A 44 41.45 -0.85 -21.16
CA ILE A 44 41.85 0.49 -20.76
C ILE A 44 42.73 1.08 -21.87
N PRO A 45 42.43 2.26 -22.44
CA PRO A 45 43.42 3.01 -23.20
C PRO A 45 44.35 3.70 -22.20
N ASP A 46 45.51 3.10 -21.95
CA ASP A 46 46.66 3.79 -21.38
C ASP A 46 47.07 4.90 -22.34
N THR A 47 46.71 6.14 -22.01
CA THR A 47 47.33 7.34 -22.58
C THR A 47 47.76 8.25 -21.43
N PRO A 48 49.07 8.52 -21.26
CA PRO A 48 49.52 9.46 -20.27
C PRO A 48 49.27 10.88 -20.80
N ALA A 49 48.10 11.42 -20.51
CA ALA A 49 47.83 12.83 -20.74
C ALA A 49 48.62 13.64 -19.73
N LEU A 50 49.71 14.23 -20.21
CA LEU A 50 50.54 15.24 -19.54
C LEU A 50 49.72 16.11 -18.59
N ALA A 51 50.17 16.17 -17.34
CA ALA A 51 49.73 17.15 -16.36
C ALA A 51 49.90 18.57 -16.93
N ARG A 52 48.79 19.16 -17.37
CA ARG A 52 48.72 20.56 -17.81
C ARG A 52 48.09 21.38 -16.67
N PRO A 53 48.74 22.47 -16.22
CA PRO A 53 48.27 23.26 -15.09
C PRO A 53 46.89 23.87 -15.36
N ALA A 54 46.15 24.06 -14.27
CA ALA A 54 44.79 24.57 -14.19
C ALA A 54 44.58 25.82 -15.07
N SER A 55 43.84 25.63 -16.16
CA SER A 55 43.36 26.71 -17.03
C SER A 55 41.92 27.05 -16.65
N ALA A 56 41.67 28.31 -16.31
CA ALA A 56 40.42 28.89 -15.82
C ALA A 56 39.28 28.96 -16.87
N GLY A 57 39.09 27.91 -17.66
CA GLY A 57 38.07 27.85 -18.72
C GLY A 57 37.63 26.43 -19.09
N ARG A 58 37.80 25.45 -18.20
CA ARG A 58 37.36 24.08 -18.51
C ARG A 58 35.83 24.01 -18.59
N PRO A 59 35.26 23.36 -19.62
CA PRO A 59 33.84 23.08 -19.68
C PRO A 59 33.41 22.25 -18.46
N TRP A 60 32.15 22.38 -18.06
CA TRP A 60 31.54 21.52 -17.04
C TRP A 60 31.66 20.06 -17.49
N SER A 61 31.94 19.14 -16.57
CA SER A 61 31.93 17.73 -16.94
C SER A 61 30.49 17.29 -17.20
N GLU A 62 30.30 16.49 -18.25
CA GLU A 62 29.02 15.82 -18.53
C GLU A 62 28.88 14.52 -17.72
N ASN A 63 29.76 14.29 -16.75
CA ASN A 63 29.73 13.11 -15.90
C ASN A 63 28.72 13.27 -14.77
N LEU A 64 28.22 12.15 -14.26
CA LEU A 64 27.41 12.11 -13.04
C LEU A 64 28.14 12.81 -11.90
N PHE A 65 27.42 13.65 -11.18
CA PHE A 65 27.94 14.39 -10.05
C PHE A 65 27.32 13.86 -8.76
N TYR A 66 28.17 13.46 -7.82
CA TYR A 66 27.75 12.89 -6.54
C TYR A 66 28.05 13.87 -5.42
N ALA A 67 27.12 13.99 -4.48
CA ALA A 67 27.31 14.81 -3.30
C ALA A 67 26.57 14.23 -2.09
N TYR A 68 27.08 14.54 -0.91
CA TYR A 68 26.41 14.28 0.34
C TYR A 68 25.48 15.43 0.72
N ALA A 69 24.31 15.09 1.24
CA ALA A 69 23.40 16.01 1.88
C ALA A 69 23.18 15.60 3.34
N GLN A 70 23.46 16.52 4.27
CA GLN A 70 23.27 16.30 5.69
C GLN A 70 22.17 17.23 6.22
N LYS A 71 21.29 16.69 7.06
CA LYS A 71 20.26 17.48 7.76
C LYS A 71 20.92 18.19 8.94
N SER A 72 20.82 19.51 9.02
CA SER A 72 21.43 20.31 10.10
C SER A 72 20.93 19.93 11.49
N ASP A 73 19.66 19.55 11.57
CA ASP A 73 18.96 19.37 12.85
C ASP A 73 19.30 18.02 13.49
N TYR A 74 19.86 17.12 12.68
CA TYR A 74 20.28 15.78 13.09
C TYR A 74 21.72 15.55 12.65
N ALA A 75 22.66 16.17 13.35
CA ALA A 75 24.10 15.97 13.11
C ALA A 75 24.53 14.48 13.17
N GLN A 76 23.75 13.63 13.83
CA GLN A 76 23.97 12.18 13.93
C GLN A 76 23.19 11.34 12.91
N SER A 77 22.36 11.95 12.06
CA SER A 77 21.67 11.23 10.98
C SER A 77 22.63 10.86 9.86
N ALA A 78 22.41 9.70 9.26
CA ALA A 78 23.22 9.24 8.14
C ALA A 78 23.03 10.18 6.92
N PRO A 79 24.11 10.61 6.24
CA PRO A 79 24.02 11.59 5.16
C PRO A 79 23.38 10.99 3.91
N PHE A 80 22.48 11.72 3.26
CA PHE A 80 21.90 11.29 1.99
C PHE A 80 22.90 11.46 0.85
N ILE A 81 22.83 10.59 -0.16
CA ILE A 81 23.59 10.77 -1.39
C ILE A 81 22.67 11.42 -2.42
N LEU A 82 23.05 12.60 -2.90
CA LEU A 82 22.47 13.26 -4.05
C LEU A 82 23.27 12.89 -5.30
N THR A 83 22.58 12.34 -6.29
CA THR A 83 23.15 12.05 -7.60
C THR A 83 22.52 12.97 -8.62
N PHE A 84 23.36 13.72 -9.33
CA PHE A 84 22.96 14.66 -10.37
C PHE A 84 23.46 14.17 -11.73
N ALA A 85 22.68 14.47 -12.78
CA ALA A 85 23.08 14.17 -14.15
C ALA A 85 24.38 14.88 -14.55
N SER A 86 24.67 16.06 -13.98
CA SER A 86 25.94 16.77 -14.15
C SER A 86 26.19 17.77 -13.02
N ALA A 87 27.43 18.27 -12.92
CA ALA A 87 27.79 19.31 -11.95
C ALA A 87 27.05 20.64 -12.19
N LEU A 88 26.70 20.94 -13.44
CA LEU A 88 25.91 22.12 -13.79
C LEU A 88 24.49 22.03 -13.23
N ILE A 89 23.88 20.85 -13.31
CA ILE A 89 22.56 20.60 -12.72
C ILE A 89 22.62 20.74 -11.20
N ALA A 90 23.68 20.25 -10.56
CA ALA A 90 23.88 20.43 -9.12
C ALA A 90 23.96 21.91 -8.72
N GLU A 91 24.63 22.75 -9.51
CA GLU A 91 24.73 24.19 -9.27
C GLU A 91 23.37 24.91 -9.44
N GLN A 92 22.62 24.55 -10.48
CA GLN A 92 21.27 25.09 -10.72
C GLN A 92 20.30 24.70 -9.60
N TRP A 93 20.33 23.42 -9.21
CA TRP A 93 19.56 22.90 -8.10
C TRP A 93 19.90 23.64 -6.80
N TRP A 94 21.20 23.82 -6.52
CA TRP A 94 21.65 24.53 -5.33
C TRP A 94 21.21 26.00 -5.31
N SER A 95 21.24 26.68 -6.45
CA SER A 95 20.76 28.07 -6.58
C SER A 95 19.28 28.21 -6.22
N LEU A 96 18.45 27.21 -6.56
CA LEU A 96 17.05 27.17 -6.17
C LEU A 96 16.90 26.89 -4.67
N VAL A 97 17.68 25.94 -4.13
CA VAL A 97 17.67 25.62 -2.70
C VAL A 97 18.05 26.84 -1.87
N GLN A 98 19.07 27.61 -2.25
CA GLN A 98 19.45 28.84 -1.55
C GLN A 98 18.34 29.89 -1.53
N ARG A 99 17.51 29.94 -2.58
CA ARG A 99 16.41 30.90 -2.67
C ARG A 99 15.22 30.50 -1.81
N GLU A 100 14.85 29.23 -1.79
CA GLU A 100 13.72 28.74 -0.98
C GLU A 100 14.10 28.48 0.48
N TYR A 101 15.35 28.09 0.73
CA TYR A 101 15.88 27.65 2.02
C TYR A 101 17.20 28.38 2.32
N PRO A 102 17.14 29.69 2.67
CA PRO A 102 18.33 30.53 2.83
C PRO A 102 19.25 30.08 3.97
N ASP A 103 18.73 29.31 4.92
CA ASP A 103 19.51 28.77 6.03
C ASP A 103 20.38 27.56 5.63
N SER A 104 20.21 27.03 4.42
CA SER A 104 21.03 25.93 3.91
C SER A 104 22.42 26.43 3.52
N THR A 105 23.46 25.64 3.85
CA THR A 105 24.86 25.99 3.55
C THR A 105 25.52 24.91 2.71
N ARG A 106 26.53 25.29 1.92
CA ARG A 106 27.33 24.37 1.10
C ARG A 106 28.80 24.50 1.48
N PRO A 107 29.28 23.72 2.46
CA PRO A 107 30.68 23.81 2.90
C PRO A 107 31.69 23.37 1.84
N GLY A 108 31.28 22.57 0.85
CA GLY A 108 32.20 22.04 -0.17
C GLY A 108 31.50 21.70 -1.49
N PRO A 109 32.26 21.27 -2.51
CA PRO A 109 31.69 20.93 -3.81
C PRO A 109 30.65 19.81 -3.70
N GLN A 110 30.95 18.79 -2.91
CA GLN A 110 30.16 17.58 -2.73
C GLN A 110 29.50 17.49 -1.35
N LEU A 111 29.39 18.60 -0.61
CA LEU A 111 28.73 18.59 0.71
C LEU A 111 27.71 19.72 0.79
N PHE A 112 26.46 19.32 1.02
CA PHE A 112 25.32 20.18 1.24
C PHE A 112 24.80 19.98 2.67
N ILE A 113 24.58 21.07 3.39
CA ILE A 113 23.94 21.07 4.70
C ILE A 113 22.59 21.76 4.54
N LEU A 114 21.53 20.97 4.65
CA LEU A 114 20.15 21.43 4.44
C LEU A 114 19.46 21.65 5.80
N LYS A 115 18.79 22.78 5.95
CA LYS A 115 18.02 23.17 7.15
C LYS A 115 16.52 23.01 6.91
N GLY A 116 15.80 22.31 7.80
CA GLY A 116 14.35 22.15 7.72
C GLY A 116 13.88 20.71 7.96
N ASP A 117 12.72 20.57 8.62
CA ASP A 117 12.31 19.29 9.22
C ASP A 117 11.85 18.23 8.22
N ASP A 118 11.61 18.59 6.95
CA ASP A 118 11.15 17.62 5.95
C ASP A 118 11.59 17.94 4.52
N MET A 119 12.89 18.19 4.37
CA MET A 119 13.49 18.62 3.10
C MET A 119 13.29 17.62 1.95
N GLN A 120 13.16 16.33 2.26
CA GLN A 120 13.04 15.25 1.29
C GLN A 120 11.70 15.29 0.54
N GLU A 121 10.61 15.40 1.28
CA GLU A 121 9.27 15.51 0.70
C GLU A 121 9.07 16.91 0.10
N GLN A 122 9.57 17.95 0.78
CA GLN A 122 9.35 19.33 0.34
C GLN A 122 10.08 19.69 -0.97
N ILE A 123 11.32 19.27 -1.20
CA ILE A 123 12.03 19.61 -2.46
C ILE A 123 11.44 18.83 -3.64
N GLN A 124 11.07 17.55 -3.46
CA GLN A 124 10.52 16.75 -4.56
C GLN A 124 9.12 17.20 -4.99
N ASP A 125 8.31 17.69 -4.04
CA ASP A 125 6.95 18.14 -4.29
C ASP A 125 6.84 19.64 -4.61
N ASN A 126 7.92 20.41 -4.42
CA ASN A 126 7.92 21.82 -4.75
C ASN A 126 7.92 22.04 -6.27
N PRO A 127 6.93 22.77 -6.82
CA PRO A 127 6.79 22.96 -8.26
C PRO A 127 7.97 23.70 -8.90
N ARG A 128 8.75 24.46 -8.12
CA ARG A 128 9.94 25.17 -8.61
C ARG A 128 11.08 24.23 -9.01
N PHE A 129 11.05 22.98 -8.57
CA PHE A 129 12.05 21.96 -8.89
C PHE A 129 11.62 21.00 -9.99
N TYR A 130 10.42 21.16 -10.59
CA TYR A 130 9.90 20.22 -11.60
C TYR A 130 10.81 20.07 -12.81
N ASP A 131 11.41 21.16 -13.29
CA ASP A 131 12.31 21.14 -14.44
C ASP A 131 13.56 20.30 -14.19
N LEU A 132 13.97 20.18 -12.93
CA LEU A 132 15.17 19.42 -12.52
C LEU A 132 14.82 18.02 -11.98
N ARG A 133 13.54 17.69 -11.76
CA ARG A 133 13.12 16.46 -11.06
C ARG A 133 13.64 15.17 -11.70
N ASN A 134 13.82 15.15 -13.02
CA ASN A 134 14.34 13.99 -13.75
C ASN A 134 15.87 14.02 -13.92
N SER A 135 16.54 15.06 -13.42
CA SER A 135 17.98 15.29 -13.57
C SER A 135 18.76 15.14 -12.26
N TRP A 136 18.06 14.81 -11.17
CA TRP A 136 18.68 14.43 -9.91
C TRP A 136 17.79 13.44 -9.15
N PHE A 137 18.40 12.66 -8.27
CA PHE A 137 17.68 11.82 -7.31
C PHE A 137 18.50 11.71 -6.02
N TYR A 138 17.85 11.32 -4.93
CA TYR A 138 18.52 11.04 -3.67
C TYR A 138 18.48 9.55 -3.34
N THR A 139 19.43 9.10 -2.55
CA THR A 139 19.45 7.74 -2.00
C THR A 139 19.78 7.83 -0.51
N PRO A 140 18.93 7.27 0.38
CA PRO A 140 19.23 7.24 1.81
C PRO A 140 20.47 6.37 2.04
N SER A 141 21.46 6.89 2.80
CA SER A 141 22.60 6.06 3.18
C SER A 141 22.18 5.16 4.34
N ASP A 142 22.01 3.87 4.09
CA ASP A 142 21.69 2.87 5.12
C ASP A 142 22.96 2.43 5.88
N GLY A 143 23.86 3.37 6.20
CA GLY A 143 25.12 3.10 6.89
C GLY A 143 26.19 2.34 6.08
N ALA A 144 25.85 1.75 4.93
CA ALA A 144 26.75 0.93 4.10
C ALA A 144 26.97 1.50 2.68
N THR A 145 27.03 2.82 2.52
CA THR A 145 27.21 3.42 1.19
C THR A 145 28.66 3.33 0.72
N ALA A 146 28.84 2.88 -0.51
CA ALA A 146 30.14 2.90 -1.18
C ALA A 146 30.68 4.34 -1.23
N PRO A 147 31.99 4.55 -1.04
CA PRO A 147 32.60 5.88 -1.10
C PRO A 147 32.30 6.52 -2.46
N ILE A 148 31.72 7.73 -2.46
CA ILE A 148 31.48 8.47 -3.71
C ILE A 148 32.83 8.93 -4.29
N PRO A 149 32.98 8.96 -5.63
CA PRO A 149 34.17 9.51 -6.25
C PRO A 149 34.40 10.96 -5.82
N LEU A 150 35.63 11.31 -5.44
CA LEU A 150 35.99 12.71 -5.14
C LEU A 150 35.93 13.53 -6.42
N GLN A 151 35.08 14.55 -6.46
CA GLN A 151 34.88 15.41 -7.62
C GLN A 151 35.07 16.89 -7.25
N ASP A 152 35.63 17.65 -8.18
CA ASP A 152 35.70 19.12 -8.06
C ASP A 152 34.32 19.76 -8.29
N TYR A 153 34.21 21.08 -8.12
CA TYR A 153 32.97 21.85 -8.39
C TYR A 153 32.44 21.70 -9.83
N ARG A 154 33.27 21.20 -10.76
CA ARG A 154 32.93 21.01 -12.16
C ARG A 154 32.63 19.54 -12.49
N GLY A 155 32.68 18.65 -11.50
CA GLY A 155 32.43 17.22 -11.65
C GLY A 155 33.60 16.41 -12.23
N ASN A 156 34.82 16.94 -12.23
CA ASN A 156 36.01 16.18 -12.63
C ASN A 156 36.55 15.38 -11.44
N PRO A 157 36.97 14.11 -11.63
CA PRO A 157 37.56 13.33 -10.55
C PRO A 157 38.85 13.97 -10.06
N VAL A 158 38.95 14.20 -8.76
CA VAL A 158 40.16 14.71 -8.11
C VAL A 158 41.06 13.51 -7.84
N THR A 159 42.04 13.27 -8.72
CA THR A 159 43.08 12.27 -8.45
C THR A 159 43.94 12.74 -7.29
N ALA A 160 44.17 11.89 -6.30
CA ALA A 160 45.00 12.20 -5.14
C ALA A 160 46.41 12.67 -5.59
N PRO A 161 46.98 13.71 -4.97
CA PRO A 161 48.36 14.10 -5.26
C PRO A 161 49.30 12.94 -4.89
N ALA A 162 50.21 12.59 -5.80
CA ALA A 162 51.25 11.61 -5.53
C ALA A 162 52.05 12.03 -4.27
N PRO A 163 52.44 11.08 -3.40
CA PRO A 163 53.16 11.39 -2.16
C PRO A 163 54.46 12.15 -2.45
N PRO A 164 54.86 13.10 -1.58
CA PRO A 164 56.07 13.89 -1.78
C PRO A 164 57.30 12.97 -1.76
N GLN A 165 58.04 12.92 -2.87
CA GLN A 165 59.36 12.30 -2.89
C GLN A 165 60.30 13.14 -2.04
N GLU A 166 60.70 12.60 -0.89
CA GLU A 166 61.73 13.17 -0.01
C GLU A 166 63.04 13.29 -0.81
N LYS A 167 63.57 14.51 -0.89
CA LYS A 167 64.92 14.78 -1.39
C LYS A 167 65.91 14.45 -0.27
N GLU A 168 66.55 13.29 -0.33
CA GLU A 168 67.77 13.03 0.46
C GLU A 168 68.92 13.92 -0.06
N GLU A 169 69.28 14.94 0.71
CA GLU A 169 70.60 15.57 0.62
C GLU A 169 71.62 14.65 1.33
N ARG A 170 72.45 13.97 0.53
CA ARG A 170 73.66 13.30 1.02
C ARG A 170 74.79 14.30 1.06
N THR A 171 75.30 14.59 2.26
CA THR A 171 76.66 15.11 2.44
C THR A 171 77.60 14.03 2.95
N ASP A 172 78.78 14.07 2.35
CA ASP A 172 79.88 13.12 2.26
C ASP A 172 80.69 12.84 3.55
N THR A 173 81.58 11.84 3.43
CA THR A 173 82.84 11.59 4.17
C THR A 173 82.85 10.82 5.51
N GLY A 174 83.15 9.52 5.42
CA GLY A 174 84.47 8.99 5.78
C GLY A 174 84.92 8.95 7.25
N GLY A 175 84.47 7.95 7.99
CA GLY A 175 85.11 7.44 9.21
C GLY A 175 84.44 6.13 9.64
N PHE A 176 85.10 4.97 9.48
CA PHE A 176 84.50 3.68 9.82
C PHE A 176 84.55 3.49 11.34
N ASP A 177 83.53 4.01 12.03
CA ASP A 177 83.41 3.96 13.48
C ASP A 177 82.77 2.63 13.92
N LEU A 178 83.60 1.71 14.40
CA LEU A 178 83.20 0.37 14.87
C LEU A 178 82.17 0.44 16.03
N LYS A 179 82.22 1.49 16.86
CA LYS A 179 81.22 1.74 17.92
C LYS A 179 79.92 2.29 17.35
N GLY A 180 80.00 3.12 16.30
CA GLY A 180 78.83 3.55 15.54
C GLY A 180 78.10 2.36 14.90
N LEU A 181 78.86 1.38 14.41
CA LEU A 181 78.32 0.14 13.85
C LEU A 181 77.57 -0.70 14.91
N GLU A 182 78.16 -0.87 16.09
CA GLU A 182 77.56 -1.58 17.22
C GLU A 182 76.25 -0.90 17.68
N ALA A 183 76.26 0.43 17.81
CA ALA A 183 75.06 1.21 18.11
C ALA A 183 73.99 1.11 17.00
N THR A 184 74.39 1.08 15.72
CA THR A 184 73.44 0.86 14.62
C THR A 184 72.88 -0.56 14.60
N LEU A 185 73.64 -1.58 14.96
CA LEU A 185 73.17 -2.97 15.06
C LEU A 185 72.19 -3.14 16.23
N GLU A 186 72.46 -2.50 17.37
CA GLU A 186 71.57 -2.51 18.52
C GLU A 186 70.26 -1.77 18.20
N LYS A 187 70.35 -0.63 17.49
CA LYS A 187 69.20 0.12 16.96
C LYS A 187 68.40 -0.68 15.91
N MET A 188 69.09 -1.43 15.06
CA MET A 188 68.45 -2.30 14.07
C MET A 188 67.76 -3.49 14.75
N THR A 189 68.37 -4.05 15.79
CA THR A 189 67.80 -5.15 16.59
C THR A 189 66.54 -4.69 17.33
N THR A 190 66.57 -3.49 17.92
CA THR A 190 65.38 -2.87 18.54
C THR A 190 64.30 -2.56 17.51
N MET A 191 64.64 -1.99 16.35
CA MET A 191 63.67 -1.79 15.26
C MET A 191 63.09 -3.11 14.73
N ILE A 192 63.87 -4.18 14.65
CA ILE A 192 63.38 -5.51 14.23
C ILE A 192 62.43 -6.07 15.28
N THR A 193 62.75 -5.92 16.58
CA THR A 193 61.84 -6.37 17.64
C THR A 193 60.54 -5.58 17.65
N GLU A 194 60.61 -4.27 17.44
CA GLU A 194 59.44 -3.40 17.34
C GLU A 194 58.60 -3.70 16.09
N ASN A 195 59.23 -3.91 14.93
CA ASN A 195 58.54 -4.39 13.72
C ASN A 195 57.89 -5.76 13.94
N THR A 196 58.57 -6.68 14.61
CA THR A 196 58.02 -8.02 14.89
C THR A 196 56.81 -7.93 15.82
N ASN A 197 56.86 -7.04 16.82
CA ASN A 197 55.73 -6.78 17.71
C ASN A 197 54.57 -6.09 16.96
N SER A 198 54.87 -5.13 16.07
CA SER A 198 53.90 -4.48 15.20
C SER A 198 53.22 -5.48 14.26
N ILE A 199 53.98 -6.38 13.64
CA ILE A 199 53.45 -7.44 12.77
C ILE A 199 52.56 -8.40 13.55
N ARG A 200 52.93 -8.79 14.79
CA ARG A 200 52.04 -9.59 15.64
C ARG A 200 50.76 -8.83 15.99
N ALA A 201 50.86 -7.56 16.36
CA ALA A 201 49.70 -6.73 16.69
C ALA A 201 48.75 -6.61 15.48
N LEU A 202 49.30 -6.35 14.29
CA LEU A 202 48.57 -6.33 13.02
C LEU A 202 47.95 -7.70 12.70
N SER A 203 48.68 -8.79 12.89
CA SER A 203 48.17 -10.14 12.65
C SER A 203 47.01 -10.49 13.59
N VAL A 204 47.09 -10.10 14.87
CA VAL A 204 45.99 -10.29 15.82
C VAL A 204 44.80 -9.42 15.43
N ALA A 205 45.02 -8.14 15.14
CA ALA A 205 43.96 -7.22 14.70
C ALA A 205 43.28 -7.66 13.39
N GLN A 206 44.04 -8.25 12.46
CA GLN A 206 43.50 -8.79 11.22
C GLN A 206 42.67 -10.05 11.49
N SER A 207 43.15 -10.93 12.38
CA SER A 207 42.43 -12.16 12.74
C SER A 207 41.11 -11.84 13.46
N THR A 208 41.10 -10.86 14.36
CA THR A 208 39.88 -10.41 15.04
C THR A 208 38.95 -9.69 14.07
N GLY A 209 39.48 -8.87 13.17
CA GLY A 209 38.71 -8.23 12.11
C GLY A 209 37.99 -9.25 11.21
N LEU A 210 38.68 -10.29 10.76
CA LEU A 210 38.07 -11.37 9.98
C LEU A 210 37.00 -12.13 10.76
N GLN A 211 37.23 -12.38 12.05
CA GLN A 211 36.23 -13.05 12.89
C GLN A 211 34.98 -12.19 13.08
N THR A 212 35.14 -10.89 13.34
CA THR A 212 33.98 -9.97 13.39
C THR A 212 33.24 -9.90 12.06
N MET A 213 33.95 -9.96 10.93
CA MET A 213 33.32 -10.01 9.61
C MET A 213 32.52 -11.30 9.40
N GLN A 214 33.03 -12.42 9.89
CA GLN A 214 32.31 -13.69 9.84
C GLN A 214 31.04 -13.66 10.71
N GLU A 215 31.13 -13.15 11.94
CA GLU A 215 29.98 -12.97 12.83
C GLU A 215 28.92 -12.03 12.23
N ILE A 216 29.36 -10.94 11.60
CA ILE A 216 28.47 -10.02 10.87
C ILE A 216 27.77 -10.76 9.73
N ASN A 217 28.50 -11.53 8.91
CA ASN A 217 27.89 -12.29 7.82
C ASN A 217 26.90 -13.36 8.31
N GLU A 218 27.21 -14.07 9.40
CA GLU A 218 26.31 -15.04 10.02
C GLU A 218 25.05 -14.34 10.58
N SER A 219 25.22 -13.19 11.23
CA SER A 219 24.12 -12.35 11.72
C SER A 219 23.23 -11.85 10.57
N THR A 220 23.84 -11.28 9.52
CA THR A 220 23.12 -10.79 8.34
C THR A 220 22.38 -11.92 7.62
N SER A 221 22.99 -13.10 7.47
CA SER A 221 22.33 -14.27 6.88
C SER A 221 21.09 -14.69 7.71
N THR A 222 21.21 -14.67 9.03
CA THR A 222 20.08 -14.96 9.94
C THR A 222 18.96 -13.92 9.79
N GLN A 223 19.30 -12.63 9.70
CA GLN A 223 18.34 -11.55 9.50
C GLN A 223 17.62 -11.65 8.15
N ILE A 224 18.35 -11.96 7.06
CA ILE A 224 17.78 -12.17 5.73
C ILE A 224 16.78 -13.32 5.76
N LYS A 225 17.11 -14.43 6.44
CA LYS A 225 16.18 -15.56 6.58
C LYS A 225 14.91 -15.16 7.33
N ALA A 226 15.04 -14.43 8.43
CA ALA A 226 13.89 -13.93 9.18
C ALA A 226 13.02 -12.97 8.36
N LEU A 227 13.63 -12.11 7.53
CA LEU A 227 12.92 -11.23 6.61
C LEU A 227 12.17 -12.02 5.54
N ALA A 228 12.77 -13.07 4.98
CA ALA A 228 12.11 -13.95 4.01
C ALA A 228 10.90 -14.68 4.61
N ASP A 229 11.03 -15.18 5.84
CA ASP A 229 9.93 -15.84 6.56
C ASP A 229 8.78 -14.86 6.85
N ASN A 230 9.10 -13.63 7.26
CA ASN A 230 8.11 -12.57 7.46
C ASN A 230 7.42 -12.18 6.15
N GLN A 231 8.16 -12.11 5.04
CA GLN A 231 7.58 -11.83 3.72
C GLN A 231 6.63 -12.94 3.26
N ALA A 232 6.98 -14.20 3.51
CA ALA A 232 6.09 -15.33 3.24
C ALA A 232 4.82 -15.28 4.09
N ALA A 233 4.93 -14.92 5.37
CA ALA A 233 3.78 -14.74 6.26
C ALA A 233 2.87 -13.59 5.81
N LEU A 234 3.45 -12.45 5.41
CA LEU A 234 2.69 -11.32 4.86
C LEU A 234 1.97 -11.70 3.57
N GLN A 235 2.64 -12.42 2.66
CA GLN A 235 2.02 -12.92 1.44
C GLN A 235 0.82 -13.83 1.75
N ALA A 236 0.95 -14.74 2.70
CA ALA A 236 -0.13 -15.63 3.11
C ALA A 236 -1.35 -14.85 3.67
N ILE A 237 -1.12 -13.78 4.43
CA ILE A 237 -2.19 -12.91 4.94
C ILE A 237 -2.88 -12.15 3.79
N VAL A 238 -2.11 -11.64 2.83
CA VAL A 238 -2.64 -10.96 1.65
C VAL A 238 -3.51 -11.91 0.82
N ASP A 239 -3.03 -13.14 0.58
CA ASP A 239 -3.77 -14.16 -0.16
C ASP A 239 -5.07 -14.56 0.59
N GLN A 240 -5.00 -14.70 1.91
CA GLN A 240 -6.17 -14.98 2.73
C GLN A 240 -7.19 -13.83 2.66
N ASN A 241 -6.74 -12.58 2.77
CA ASN A 241 -7.62 -11.42 2.65
C ASN A 241 -8.26 -11.33 1.27
N ALA A 242 -7.49 -11.52 0.19
CA ALA A 242 -8.01 -11.56 -1.18
C ALA A 242 -9.10 -12.63 -1.32
N SER A 243 -8.85 -13.85 -0.81
CA SER A 243 -9.85 -14.92 -0.83
C SER A 243 -11.13 -14.58 -0.05
N HIS A 244 -10.98 -13.90 1.10
CA HIS A 244 -12.11 -13.47 1.92
C HIS A 244 -12.95 -12.39 1.21
N TYR A 245 -12.32 -11.42 0.56
CA TYR A 245 -13.02 -10.41 -0.23
C TYR A 245 -13.77 -11.01 -1.42
N ILE A 246 -13.17 -11.99 -2.11
CA ILE A 246 -13.83 -12.71 -3.21
C ILE A 246 -15.06 -13.48 -2.67
N ALA A 247 -14.92 -14.19 -1.55
CA ALA A 247 -16.02 -14.93 -0.94
C ALA A 247 -17.17 -14.01 -0.50
N LEU A 248 -16.85 -12.86 0.12
CA LEU A 248 -17.83 -11.87 0.52
C LEU A 248 -18.53 -11.25 -0.69
N SER A 249 -17.78 -10.88 -1.73
CA SER A 249 -18.32 -10.36 -2.99
C SER A 249 -19.30 -11.34 -3.63
N ASN A 250 -18.94 -12.62 -3.73
CA ASN A 250 -19.81 -13.65 -4.29
C ASN A 250 -21.07 -13.86 -3.44
N SER A 251 -20.94 -13.84 -2.10
CA SER A 251 -22.08 -13.92 -1.18
C SER A 251 -23.04 -12.75 -1.34
N THR A 252 -22.50 -11.53 -1.45
CA THR A 252 -23.29 -10.31 -1.69
C THR A 252 -23.99 -10.36 -3.04
N PHE A 253 -23.30 -10.80 -4.11
CA PHE A 253 -23.90 -10.94 -5.43
C PHE A 253 -25.07 -11.95 -5.43
N ASN A 254 -24.88 -13.11 -4.79
CA ASN A 254 -25.95 -14.11 -4.64
C ASN A 254 -27.13 -13.55 -3.83
N THR A 255 -26.86 -12.80 -2.77
CA THR A 255 -27.90 -12.15 -1.96
C THR A 255 -28.66 -11.10 -2.76
N GLN A 256 -27.96 -10.29 -3.57
CA GLN A 256 -28.59 -9.29 -4.43
C GLN A 256 -29.45 -9.94 -5.53
N SER A 257 -28.96 -11.02 -6.15
CA SER A 257 -29.73 -11.80 -7.13
C SER A 257 -30.99 -12.41 -6.53
N THR A 258 -30.90 -12.99 -5.33
CA THR A 258 -32.09 -13.52 -4.63
C THR A 258 -33.07 -12.42 -4.25
N MET A 259 -32.60 -11.26 -3.78
CA MET A 259 -33.46 -10.10 -3.51
C MET A 259 -34.16 -9.61 -4.78
N GLN A 260 -33.44 -9.52 -5.90
CA GLN A 260 -34.03 -9.14 -7.20
C GLN A 260 -35.14 -10.11 -7.62
N ASN A 261 -34.90 -11.42 -7.49
CA ASN A 261 -35.89 -12.45 -7.81
C ASN A 261 -37.13 -12.34 -6.90
N VAL A 262 -36.94 -12.08 -5.60
CA VAL A 262 -38.06 -11.87 -4.66
C VAL A 262 -38.85 -10.62 -5.01
N LEU A 263 -38.18 -9.50 -5.32
CA LEU A 263 -38.85 -8.26 -5.74
C LEU A 263 -39.63 -8.46 -7.04
N GLN A 264 -39.06 -9.14 -8.02
CA GLN A 264 -39.75 -9.45 -9.28
C GLN A 264 -40.97 -10.37 -9.06
N SER A 265 -40.84 -11.37 -8.19
CA SER A 265 -41.96 -12.24 -7.81
C SER A 265 -43.06 -11.44 -7.12
N ASN A 266 -42.71 -10.58 -6.17
CA ASN A 266 -43.66 -9.71 -5.48
C ASN A 266 -44.35 -8.75 -6.45
N ALA A 267 -43.63 -8.16 -7.40
CA ALA A 267 -44.20 -7.30 -8.43
C ALA A 267 -45.27 -8.04 -9.26
N LYS A 268 -44.98 -9.27 -9.69
CA LYS A 268 -45.96 -10.12 -10.40
C LYS A 268 -47.17 -10.47 -9.54
N GLN A 269 -46.96 -10.74 -8.25
CA GLN A 269 -48.07 -11.00 -7.32
C GLN A 269 -48.96 -9.76 -7.15
N ILE A 270 -48.37 -8.57 -7.01
CA ILE A 270 -49.10 -7.30 -6.91
C ILE A 270 -49.88 -7.04 -8.21
N GLU A 271 -49.28 -7.28 -9.38
CA GLU A 271 -49.95 -7.15 -10.68
C GLU A 271 -51.16 -8.08 -10.78
N SER A 272 -51.00 -9.36 -10.42
CA SER A 272 -52.11 -10.32 -10.42
C SER A 272 -53.23 -9.95 -9.44
N LEU A 273 -52.88 -9.36 -8.29
CA LEU A 273 -53.84 -8.91 -7.29
C LEU A 273 -54.61 -7.68 -7.80
N ALA A 274 -53.92 -6.73 -8.44
CA ALA A 274 -54.54 -5.55 -9.04
C ALA A 274 -55.49 -5.94 -10.19
N GLU A 275 -55.10 -6.91 -11.03
CA GLU A 275 -55.98 -7.46 -12.07
C GLU A 275 -57.20 -8.16 -11.47
N GLY A 276 -57.00 -8.95 -10.41
CA GLY A 276 -58.09 -9.58 -9.65
C GLY A 276 -59.06 -8.55 -9.06
N GLN A 277 -58.55 -7.45 -8.49
CA GLN A 277 -59.36 -6.34 -8.00
C GLN A 277 -60.14 -5.65 -9.13
N LYS A 278 -59.49 -5.39 -10.27
CA LYS A 278 -60.16 -4.80 -11.45
C LYS A 278 -61.32 -5.68 -11.94
N LYS A 279 -61.12 -7.01 -12.01
CA LYS A 279 -62.15 -7.97 -12.40
C LYS A 279 -63.31 -8.03 -11.39
N LEU A 280 -63.01 -7.95 -10.10
CA LEU A 280 -64.03 -7.90 -9.05
C LEU A 280 -64.87 -6.63 -9.18
N VAL A 281 -64.23 -5.46 -9.33
CA VAL A 281 -64.93 -4.18 -9.53
C VAL A 281 -65.83 -4.25 -10.76
N ALA A 282 -65.33 -4.74 -11.90
CA ALA A 282 -66.15 -4.93 -13.10
C ALA A 282 -67.36 -5.82 -12.85
N THR A 283 -67.18 -6.95 -12.14
CA THR A 283 -68.27 -7.87 -11.80
C THR A 283 -69.29 -7.22 -10.86
N CYS A 284 -68.85 -6.41 -9.90
CA CYS A 284 -69.74 -5.64 -9.03
C CYS A 284 -70.52 -4.59 -9.83
N THR A 285 -69.88 -3.88 -10.77
CA THR A 285 -70.55 -2.92 -11.65
C THR A 285 -71.60 -3.60 -12.54
N ASP A 286 -71.27 -4.74 -13.14
CA ASP A 286 -72.22 -5.54 -13.95
C ASP A 286 -73.42 -6.02 -13.11
N MET A 287 -73.16 -6.46 -11.88
CA MET A 287 -74.21 -6.87 -10.95
C MET A 287 -75.11 -5.69 -10.56
N MET A 288 -74.53 -4.52 -10.26
CA MET A 288 -75.30 -3.30 -9.98
C MET A 288 -76.18 -2.91 -11.16
N HIS A 289 -75.66 -2.92 -12.39
CA HIS A 289 -76.45 -2.64 -13.58
C HIS A 289 -77.56 -3.69 -13.82
N SER A 290 -77.31 -4.96 -13.54
CA SER A 290 -78.35 -5.99 -13.60
C SER A 290 -79.44 -5.75 -12.56
N VAL A 291 -79.08 -5.35 -11.34
CA VAL A 291 -80.05 -5.02 -10.28
C VAL A 291 -80.85 -3.78 -10.65
N GLU A 292 -80.22 -2.74 -11.19
CA GLU A 292 -80.91 -1.54 -11.71
C GLU A 292 -81.90 -1.91 -12.82
N LYS A 293 -81.50 -2.76 -13.77
CA LYS A 293 -82.37 -3.21 -14.86
C LYS A 293 -83.57 -4.00 -14.35
N VAL A 294 -83.37 -4.89 -13.36
CA VAL A 294 -84.47 -5.61 -12.68
C VAL A 294 -85.38 -4.63 -11.95
N GLY A 295 -84.83 -3.62 -11.28
CA GLY A 295 -85.60 -2.57 -10.62
C GLY A 295 -86.46 -1.74 -11.58
N VAL A 296 -85.93 -1.39 -12.75
CA VAL A 296 -86.68 -0.70 -13.80
C VAL A 296 -87.79 -1.59 -14.37
N ALA A 297 -87.51 -2.86 -14.67
CA ALA A 297 -88.51 -3.81 -15.14
C ALA A 297 -89.64 -4.03 -14.10
N MET A 298 -89.29 -4.13 -12.81
CA MET A 298 -90.28 -4.20 -11.72
C MET A 298 -91.12 -2.91 -11.63
N LYS A 299 -90.55 -1.74 -11.91
CA LYS A 299 -91.29 -0.47 -11.91
C LYS A 299 -92.28 -0.37 -13.07
N GLU A 300 -91.94 -0.88 -14.26
CA GLU A 300 -92.87 -0.97 -15.39
C GLU A 300 -94.01 -1.97 -15.11
N VAL A 301 -93.72 -3.11 -14.49
CA VAL A 301 -94.74 -4.09 -14.09
C VAL A 301 -95.60 -3.60 -12.91
N GLY A 302 -95.03 -2.76 -12.04
CA GLY A 302 -95.69 -2.22 -10.84
C GLY A 302 -96.65 -1.05 -11.10
N SER A 303 -96.75 -0.53 -12.32
CA SER A 303 -97.66 0.58 -12.65
C SER A 303 -99.12 0.15 -12.84
N ASP A 304 -99.42 -1.15 -12.95
CA ASP A 304 -100.79 -1.68 -13.14
C ASP A 304 -101.31 -2.53 -11.97
N SER A 305 -100.62 -2.59 -10.82
CA SER A 305 -101.10 -3.35 -9.66
C SER A 305 -100.61 -2.80 -8.33
N ALA A 306 -101.32 -1.78 -7.85
CA ALA A 306 -101.34 -1.41 -6.44
C ALA A 306 -102.17 -2.43 -5.63
N SER A 307 -101.63 -3.63 -5.41
CA SER A 307 -102.04 -4.54 -4.33
C SER A 307 -101.18 -5.80 -4.33
N ASN A 308 -100.08 -5.78 -3.59
CA ASN A 308 -99.65 -6.87 -2.70
C ASN A 308 -98.23 -6.60 -2.19
N ALA A 309 -98.19 -5.94 -1.03
CA ALA A 309 -97.02 -5.89 -0.19
C ALA A 309 -96.85 -7.26 0.49
N SER A 310 -95.84 -8.03 0.08
CA SER A 310 -95.20 -9.11 0.83
C SER A 310 -94.43 -9.99 -0.16
N VAL A 311 -93.13 -9.74 -0.35
CA VAL A 311 -92.04 -10.74 -0.48
C VAL A 311 -90.75 -9.92 -0.67
N MET A 312 -90.21 -9.40 0.42
CA MET A 312 -88.87 -8.76 0.47
C MET A 312 -88.28 -9.08 1.84
N ARG A 313 -87.81 -10.32 2.00
CA ARG A 313 -86.98 -10.75 3.14
C ARG A 313 -86.45 -12.16 2.90
N GLU A 314 -85.38 -12.29 2.12
CA GLU A 314 -84.43 -13.42 2.20
C GLU A 314 -83.35 -13.27 1.12
N THR A 315 -82.38 -12.37 1.29
CA THR A 315 -81.16 -12.35 0.44
C THR A 315 -79.95 -11.67 1.11
N GLU A 316 -79.90 -11.60 2.45
CA GLU A 316 -78.81 -10.92 3.18
C GLU A 316 -77.80 -11.85 3.90
N LYS A 317 -77.77 -13.16 3.60
CA LYS A 317 -76.94 -14.12 4.37
C LYS A 317 -75.74 -14.76 3.65
N SER A 318 -75.24 -14.20 2.54
CA SER A 318 -74.16 -14.86 1.75
C SER A 318 -72.90 -14.04 1.46
N LEU A 319 -72.66 -12.90 2.12
CA LEU A 319 -71.47 -12.06 1.87
C LEU A 319 -70.50 -11.94 3.06
N GLY A 320 -70.73 -12.66 4.16
CA GLY A 320 -69.92 -12.53 5.39
C GLY A 320 -68.64 -13.39 5.47
N THR A 321 -68.38 -14.32 4.55
CA THR A 321 -67.42 -15.41 4.81
C THR A 321 -66.07 -15.30 4.08
N ILE A 322 -65.82 -14.26 3.29
CA ILE A 322 -64.61 -14.17 2.45
C ILE A 322 -63.49 -13.26 3.02
N VAL A 323 -63.73 -12.51 4.11
CA VAL A 323 -62.76 -11.51 4.62
C VAL A 323 -61.77 -12.04 5.68
N ASN A 324 -61.88 -13.30 6.14
CA ASN A 324 -61.04 -13.82 7.24
C ASN A 324 -59.84 -14.71 6.84
N ARG A 325 -59.40 -14.73 5.57
CA ARG A 325 -58.41 -15.74 5.10
C ARG A 325 -56.98 -15.27 4.85
N ILE A 326 -56.59 -14.06 5.22
CA ILE A 326 -55.20 -13.60 5.05
C ILE A 326 -54.67 -12.95 6.33
N GLN A 327 -54.59 -13.72 7.41
CA GLN A 327 -53.57 -13.49 8.43
C GLN A 327 -52.84 -14.82 8.65
N PRO A 328 -51.61 -14.99 8.13
CA PRO A 328 -50.81 -16.13 8.52
C PRO A 328 -50.59 -16.07 10.04
N PRO A 329 -50.77 -17.17 10.78
CA PRO A 329 -50.57 -17.17 12.21
C PRO A 329 -49.13 -16.76 12.54
N PRO A 330 -48.90 -16.00 13.64
CA PRO A 330 -47.58 -15.53 14.01
C PRO A 330 -46.66 -16.73 14.22
N ARG A 331 -45.66 -16.85 13.34
CA ARG A 331 -44.63 -17.89 13.47
C ARG A 331 -43.87 -17.63 14.77
N LYS A 332 -43.97 -18.57 15.72
CA LYS A 332 -43.11 -18.60 16.91
C LYS A 332 -41.65 -18.60 16.48
N LEU A 333 -41.00 -17.44 16.59
CA LEU A 333 -39.58 -17.27 16.32
C LEU A 333 -38.77 -17.83 17.50
N ASN A 334 -38.79 -19.15 17.69
CA ASN A 334 -37.87 -19.84 18.61
C ASN A 334 -36.47 -19.98 17.99
N ARG A 335 -35.97 -18.92 17.36
CA ARG A 335 -34.54 -18.76 17.17
C ARG A 335 -34.08 -17.85 18.29
N ARG A 336 -33.42 -18.44 19.27
CA ARG A 336 -32.48 -17.71 20.12
C ARG A 336 -31.51 -17.00 19.17
N VAL A 337 -31.79 -15.74 18.85
CA VAL A 337 -30.78 -14.86 18.28
C VAL A 337 -29.77 -14.74 19.42
N LYS A 338 -28.66 -15.47 19.27
CA LYS A 338 -27.53 -15.38 20.17
C LYS A 338 -26.99 -13.97 19.98
N GLY A 339 -27.51 -13.03 20.76
CA GLY A 339 -27.03 -11.66 20.78
C GLY A 339 -25.55 -11.70 21.09
N VAL A 340 -24.74 -11.27 20.13
CA VAL A 340 -23.36 -10.91 20.41
C VAL A 340 -23.44 -9.56 21.10
N TRP A 341 -23.24 -9.57 22.42
CA TRP A 341 -22.97 -8.35 23.15
C TRP A 341 -21.53 -7.97 22.83
N TYR A 342 -21.36 -6.80 22.23
CA TYR A 342 -20.06 -6.15 22.19
C TYR A 342 -19.92 -5.42 23.51
N GLU A 343 -19.18 -6.02 24.45
CA GLU A 343 -18.66 -5.28 25.59
C GLU A 343 -17.60 -4.32 25.03
N TYR A 344 -17.93 -3.03 25.03
CA TYR A 344 -16.91 -2.00 24.98
C TYR A 344 -16.35 -1.93 26.39
N ASP A 345 -15.06 -2.22 26.51
CA ASP A 345 -14.31 -1.99 27.73
C ASP A 345 -14.30 -0.47 27.95
N ASP A 346 -15.21 0.03 28.80
CA ASP A 346 -15.13 1.38 29.33
C ASP A 346 -13.92 1.41 30.25
N GLY A 347 -12.75 1.58 29.64
CA GLY A 347 -11.48 1.79 30.31
C GLY A 347 -11.52 3.10 31.10
N SER A 348 -12.14 3.05 32.28
CA SER A 348 -11.90 4.03 33.34
C SER A 348 -10.55 3.72 33.99
N ASP A 349 -9.46 3.95 33.26
CA ASP A 349 -8.22 4.31 33.90
C ASP A 349 -7.39 5.20 32.98
N GLY A 350 -7.23 6.44 33.42
CA GLY A 350 -6.61 7.51 32.65
C GLY A 350 -5.12 7.29 32.51
N THR A 351 -4.67 6.82 31.35
CA THR A 351 -3.37 7.20 30.79
C THR A 351 -3.39 7.03 29.28
N ALA A 352 -3.51 8.17 28.59
CA ALA A 352 -3.45 8.27 27.15
C ALA A 352 -2.08 7.84 26.61
N ARG A 353 -2.05 6.85 25.70
CA ARG A 353 -1.04 6.75 24.61
C ARG A 353 -1.65 6.10 23.36
N LEU A 354 -1.76 6.92 22.31
CA LEU A 354 -1.72 6.65 20.86
C LEU A 354 -2.06 5.22 20.36
N SER A 355 -3.32 5.08 19.93
CA SER A 355 -3.83 4.40 18.73
C SER A 355 -2.94 3.36 18.01
N VAL A 356 -3.25 2.08 18.28
CA VAL A 356 -3.07 0.95 17.35
C VAL A 356 -4.45 0.33 17.12
N PRO A 357 -4.86 -0.04 15.89
CA PRO A 357 -6.13 -0.73 15.68
C PRO A 357 -6.01 -2.18 16.17
N MET A 358 -6.60 -2.49 17.34
CA MET A 358 -6.65 -3.85 17.86
C MET A 358 -7.72 -4.67 17.13
N SER A 359 -7.30 -5.75 16.46
CA SER A 359 -8.18 -6.77 15.89
C SER A 359 -8.85 -7.62 16.97
N PRO A 360 -10.12 -8.05 16.79
CA PRO A 360 -10.86 -8.81 17.79
C PRO A 360 -10.31 -10.22 17.96
N ARG A 361 -9.85 -10.57 19.17
CA ARG A 361 -9.50 -11.94 19.54
C ARG A 361 -10.75 -12.73 19.90
N LYS A 362 -11.05 -13.77 19.11
CA LYS A 362 -12.13 -14.74 19.34
C LYS A 362 -11.62 -15.81 20.30
N ASN A 363 -12.11 -15.85 21.54
CA ASN A 363 -11.95 -17.03 22.41
C ASN A 363 -13.34 -17.53 22.81
N VAL A 364 -13.67 -18.77 22.43
CA VAL A 364 -14.93 -19.43 22.78
C VAL A 364 -14.57 -20.64 23.63
N THR A 365 -14.69 -20.49 24.94
CA THR A 365 -14.60 -21.58 25.90
C THR A 365 -15.93 -22.33 25.88
N MET A 366 -15.95 -23.54 25.30
CA MET A 366 -17.10 -24.43 25.34
C MET A 366 -17.16 -25.11 26.71
N LEU A 367 -18.00 -24.62 27.62
CA LEU A 367 -18.37 -25.36 28.83
C LEU A 367 -19.68 -26.14 28.61
N ASP A 368 -19.56 -27.44 28.85
CA ASP A 368 -20.54 -28.48 29.16
C ASP A 368 -22.03 -28.14 29.15
N THR A 369 -22.77 -28.87 28.32
CA THR A 369 -24.18 -29.20 28.60
C THR A 369 -24.30 -30.70 28.88
N PRO A 370 -24.94 -31.12 29.99
CA PRO A 370 -24.99 -32.51 30.42
C PRO A 370 -25.98 -33.34 29.55
N PRO A 371 -25.77 -34.67 29.42
CA PRO A 371 -26.64 -35.52 28.61
C PRO A 371 -27.99 -35.78 29.32
N LYS A 372 -29.07 -35.72 28.55
CA LYS A 372 -30.44 -36.05 29.00
C LYS A 372 -30.60 -37.57 29.21
N SER A 373 -31.09 -37.96 30.37
CA SER A 373 -31.57 -39.32 30.65
C SER A 373 -32.87 -39.63 29.87
N PRO A 374 -33.10 -40.88 29.44
CA PRO A 374 -34.32 -41.27 28.71
C PRO A 374 -35.52 -41.54 29.64
N LEU A 375 -36.70 -41.17 29.15
CA LEU A 375 -38.01 -41.37 29.78
C LEU A 375 -38.49 -42.82 29.65
N SER A 376 -39.04 -43.31 30.76
CA SER A 376 -39.64 -44.62 31.00
C SER A 376 -40.72 -45.01 29.98
N VAL A 377 -40.63 -46.25 29.48
CA VAL A 377 -41.67 -46.92 28.68
C VAL A 377 -42.70 -47.51 29.65
N ARG A 378 -43.94 -47.06 29.50
CA ARG A 378 -45.13 -47.53 30.22
C ARG A 378 -45.42 -48.99 29.83
N SER A 379 -45.33 -49.91 30.79
CA SER A 379 -45.83 -51.27 30.65
C SER A 379 -47.36 -51.32 30.74
N THR A 380 -47.91 -52.31 30.03
CA THR A 380 -49.30 -52.78 29.98
C THR A 380 -49.96 -52.94 31.34
#